data_AF-A0A0D8XLQ8-F1
#
_entry.id   AF-A0A0D8XLQ8-F1
#
_cell.length_a   1.000
_cell.length_b   1.000
_cell.length_c   1.000
_cell.angle_alpha   90.00
_cell.angle_beta   90.00
_cell.angle_gamma   90.00
#
_symmetry.space_group_name_H-M   'P 1'
#
loop_
_entity.id
_entity.type
_entity.pdbx_description
1 polymer ?
#
loop_
_entity_poly.entity_id
_entity_poly.type
_entity_poly.pdbx_seq_one_letter_code
_entity_poly.pdbx_strand_id
1 'polypeptide(L)' 'MYKVNPVFALIEPGKSLDIAVTRTGGPIKPEKLHVLTTPFDGDTAEKAYENKEIVPCVAVVQMVGK' A
#
# COMPACT_ATOMS: atom_id res chain seq x y z
N MET A 1 13.25 -9.57 4.57
CA MET A 1 12.03 -9.00 5.18
C MET A 1 11.86 -7.58 4.67
N TYR A 2 10.64 -7.11 4.40
CA TYR A 2 10.39 -5.74 3.92
C TYR A 2 9.67 -4.90 5.00
N LYS A 3 9.98 -3.61 5.05
CA LYS A 3 9.22 -2.59 5.78
C LYS A 3 8.66 -1.59 4.77
N VAL A 4 7.40 -1.23 4.94
CA VAL A 4 6.66 -0.31 4.06
C VAL A 4 6.22 0.90 4.87
N ASN A 5 6.42 2.10 4.35
CA ASN A 5 6.01 3.34 5.00
C ASN A 5 5.64 4.42 3.96
N PRO A 6 4.45 5.04 4.04
CA PRO A 6 3.35 4.71 4.95
C PRO A 6 2.63 3.41 4.54
N VAL A 7 1.90 2.79 5.47
CA VAL A 7 1.02 1.63 5.16
C VAL A 7 -0.37 2.11 4.73
N PHE A 8 -0.86 3.18 5.35
CA PHE A 8 -2.11 3.87 5.00
C PHE A 8 -1.84 5.36 4.80
N ALA A 9 -2.52 5.96 3.84
CA ALA A 9 -2.42 7.38 3.57
C ALA A 9 -3.64 7.87 2.78
N LEU A 10 -3.95 9.15 2.94
CA LEU A 10 -4.87 9.88 2.06
C LEU A 10 -4.07 10.53 0.94
N ILE A 11 -4.66 10.60 -0.24
CA ILE A 11 -4.08 11.27 -1.40
C ILE A 11 -5.16 12.08 -2.11
N GLU A 12 -4.87 13.34 -2.38
CA GLU A 12 -5.80 14.21 -3.11
C GLU A 12 -5.83 13.86 -4.60
N PRO A 13 -6.95 14.11 -5.30
CA PRO A 13 -7.05 13.90 -6.74
C PRO A 13 -5.94 14.61 -7.52
N GLY A 14 -5.27 13.87 -8.40
CA GLY A 14 -4.19 14.40 -9.24
C GLY A 14 -2.85 14.64 -8.54
N LYS A 15 -2.74 14.29 -7.25
CA LYS A 15 -1.46 14.30 -6.52
C LYS A 15 -0.78 12.92 -6.55
N SER A 16 0.47 12.91 -6.14
CA SER A 16 1.29 11.71 -5.96
C SER A 16 1.67 11.56 -4.48
N LEU A 17 1.85 10.32 -4.05
CA LEU A 17 2.33 9.96 -2.72
C LEU A 17 3.48 8.96 -2.85
N ASP A 18 4.58 9.22 -2.17
CA ASP A 18 5.73 8.32 -2.13
C ASP A 18 5.56 7.25 -1.04
N ILE A 19 5.81 5.99 -1.42
CA ILE A 19 5.83 4.85 -0.49
C ILE A 19 7.25 4.30 -0.43
N ALA A 20 7.88 4.41 0.73
CA ALA A 20 9.21 3.86 0.97
C ALA A 20 9.09 2.37 1.30
N VAL A 21 9.77 1.53 0.50
CA VAL A 21 9.89 0.09 0.75
C VAL A 21 11.35 -0.26 1.02
N THR A 22 11.66 -0.67 2.24
CA THR A 22 13.02 -1.02 2.65
C THR A 22 13.13 -2.52 2.91
N ARG A 23 14.22 -3.14 2.44
CA ARG A 23 14.48 -4.56 2.66
C ARG A 23 15.56 -4.73 3.72
N THR A 24 15.29 -5.50 4.76
CA THR A 24 16.24 -5.86 5.81
C THR A 24 16.47 -7.37 5.83
N GLY A 25 17.63 -7.79 5.34
CA GLY A 25 18.13 -9.17 5.41
C GLY A 25 17.18 -10.27 4.88
N GLY A 26 17.58 -11.50 5.15
CA GLY A 26 16.81 -12.72 4.84
C GLY A 26 16.91 -13.18 3.38
N PRO A 27 16.43 -14.40 3.08
CA PRO A 27 16.55 -15.03 1.77
C PRO A 27 15.94 -14.17 0.66
N ILE A 28 16.55 -14.20 -0.53
CA ILE A 28 15.92 -13.66 -1.74
C ILE A 28 14.81 -14.65 -2.12
N LYS A 29 13.56 -14.20 -2.00
CA LYS A 29 12.39 -14.92 -2.50
C LYS A 29 11.48 -13.94 -3.25
N PRO A 30 10.74 -14.39 -4.27
CA PRO A 30 9.71 -13.57 -4.89
C PRO A 30 8.67 -13.14 -3.86
N GLU A 31 8.44 -11.83 -3.76
CA GLU A 31 7.38 -11.26 -2.93
C GLU A 31 6.54 -10.28 -3.75
N LYS A 32 5.39 -9.89 -3.21
CA LYS A 32 4.49 -8.93 -3.85
C LYS A 32 3.97 -7.92 -2.82
N LEU A 33 3.81 -6.68 -3.24
CA LEU A 33 3.11 -5.63 -2.51
C LEU A 33 1.79 -5.35 -3.24
N HIS A 34 0.68 -5.49 -2.53
CA HIS A 34 -0.62 -5.04 -3.02
C HIS A 34 -0.87 -3.62 -2.51
N VAL A 35 -1.09 -2.69 -3.43
CA VAL A 35 -1.50 -1.32 -3.12
C VAL A 35 -3.00 -1.24 -3.39
N LEU A 36 -3.76 -1.03 -2.32
CA LEU A 36 -5.22 -0.92 -2.36
C LEU A 36 -5.59 0.56 -2.38
N THR A 37 -6.50 0.93 -3.27
CA THR A 37 -7.06 2.30 -3.32
C THR A 37 -8.57 2.26 -3.36
N THR A 38 -9.19 3.21 -2.68
CA THR A 38 -10.64 3.39 -2.65
C THR A 38 -10.96 4.87 -2.45
N PRO A 39 -12.05 5.39 -3.04
CA PRO A 39 -12.58 6.69 -2.64
C PRO A 39 -12.92 6.68 -1.16
N PHE A 40 -12.63 7.79 -0.47
CA PHE A 40 -12.91 7.95 0.95
C PHE A 40 -12.99 9.45 1.30
N ASP A 41 -14.09 9.86 1.91
CA ASP A 41 -14.37 11.25 2.29
C ASP A 41 -14.08 11.53 3.79
N GLY A 42 -13.21 10.72 4.41
CA GLY A 42 -12.82 10.86 5.81
C GLY A 42 -11.40 11.40 6.00
N ASP A 43 -11.00 11.54 7.27
CA ASP A 43 -9.73 12.15 7.68
C ASP A 43 -8.63 11.12 8.07
N THR A 44 -9.03 9.87 8.29
CA THR A 44 -8.18 8.79 8.80
C THR A 44 -8.17 7.64 7.79
N ALA A 45 -7.07 7.44 7.06
CA ALA A 45 -7.00 6.52 5.91
C ALA A 45 -7.34 5.07 6.27
N GLU A 46 -6.97 4.60 7.46
CA GLU A 46 -7.26 3.24 7.95
C GLU A 46 -8.76 2.95 7.99
N LYS A 47 -9.59 3.94 8.33
CA LYS A 47 -11.04 3.79 8.50
C LYS A 47 -11.74 3.44 7.19
N ALA A 48 -11.15 3.79 6.05
CA ALA A 48 -11.69 3.39 4.75
C ALA A 48 -11.83 1.86 4.62
N TYR A 49 -10.98 1.10 5.31
CA TYR A 49 -10.92 -0.36 5.24
C TYR A 49 -11.61 -1.08 6.41
N GLU A 50 -12.27 -0.36 7.32
CA GLU A 50 -13.12 -0.96 8.36
C GLU A 50 -14.42 -1.52 7.75
N ASN A 51 -14.88 -0.95 6.63
CA ASN A 51 -16.01 -1.46 5.87
C ASN A 51 -15.61 -2.76 5.13
N LYS A 52 -16.17 -3.90 5.56
CA LYS A 52 -15.87 -5.22 4.99
C LYS A 52 -16.52 -5.46 3.61
N GLU A 53 -17.43 -4.60 3.19
CA GLU A 53 -18.09 -4.69 1.88
C GLU A 53 -17.37 -3.88 0.80
N ILE A 54 -16.31 -3.16 1.16
CA ILE A 54 -15.56 -2.34 0.21
C ILE A 54 -14.84 -3.20 -0.82
N VAL A 55 -14.89 -2.77 -2.08
CA VAL A 55 -14.16 -3.41 -3.19
C VAL A 55 -13.10 -2.42 -3.69
N PRO A 56 -11.87 -2.47 -3.13
CA PRO A 56 -10.81 -1.54 -3.53
C PRO A 56 -10.27 -1.89 -4.92
N CYS A 57 -9.76 -0.88 -5.61
CA CYS A 57 -8.86 -1.11 -6.74
C CYS A 57 -7.52 -1.65 -6.19
N VAL A 58 -6.93 -2.63 -6.88
CA VAL A 58 -5.70 -3.30 -6.44
C VAL A 58 -4.64 -3.20 -7.53
N ALA A 59 -3.54 -2.54 -7.21
CA ALA A 59 -2.31 -2.60 -8.00
C ALA A 59 -1.33 -3.59 -7.35
N VAL A 60 -0.66 -4.42 -8.17
CA VAL A 60 0.30 -5.41 -7.69
C VAL A 60 1.71 -5.01 -8.12
N VAL A 61 2.58 -4.76 -7.14
CA VAL A 61 4.00 -4.51 -7.36
C VAL A 61 4.77 -5.79 -7.07
N GLN A 62 5.43 -6.34 -8.10
CA GLN A 62 6.31 -7.50 -7.94
C GLN A 62 7.61 -7.05 -7.27
N MET A 63 7.88 -7.56 -6.08
CA MET A 63 9.08 -7.26 -5.31
C MET A 63 10.16 -8.27 -5.68
N VAL A 64 10.91 -7.97 -6.73
CA VAL A 64 12.05 -8.78 -7.14
C VAL A 64 13.25 -8.37 -6.30
N GLY A 65 13.84 -9.32 -5.57
CA GLY A 65 15.12 -9.06 -4.91
C GLY A 65 16.17 -8.76 -5.98
N LYS A 66 16.67 -7.53 -6.01
CA LYS A 66 17.96 -7.25 -6.64
C LYS A 66 19.08 -7.94 -5.85
#